data_AF-A0A9D7PWL0-F1
#
_entry.id   AF-A0A9D7PWL0-F1
#
_cell.length_a   1.000
_cell.length_b   1.000
_cell.length_c   1.000
_cell.angle_alpha   90.00
_cell.angle_beta   90.00
_cell.angle_gamma   90.00
#
_symmetry.space_group_name_H-M   'P 1'
#
loop_
_entity.id
_entity.type
_entity.pdbx_description
1 polymer ?
#
loop_
_entity_poly.entity_id
_entity_poly.type
_entity_poly.pdbx_seq_one_letter_code
_entity_poly.pdbx_strand_id
1 'polypeptide(L)'
;MFDDFLNEAVIDDIKKDYFNFPIVLLKEFLIDDRECLNNIFDFAIYSYLNKEYESDFSQIKEAESFFGVTIGNKRRSFDNGKTLFESIPENLPFIGIRKSIWFDYYKNQKTEYQKVVLLAFIAIKSIVGKKTHCKTNNLLWYSRMEGNSHTVKNVNELSPELSEYFNEYHSKKIKNELILNWNLKHYAYYTRGFYVSFKMTLEDLIFMAEKNRKSRLLKKVKENEKAAIKRAIDRLYKM
;
A
#
# COMPACT_ATOMS: atom_id res chain seq x y z
N MET A 1 24.29 -16.42 -17.28
CA MET A 1 23.60 -15.98 -18.51
C MET A 1 22.28 -16.72 -18.76
N PHE A 2 22.10 -17.98 -18.34
CA PHE A 2 20.80 -18.68 -18.40
C PHE A 2 19.87 -18.44 -17.19
N ASP A 3 20.41 -18.03 -16.02
CA ASP A 3 19.61 -17.73 -14.81
C ASP A 3 18.92 -16.34 -14.81
N ASP A 4 19.39 -15.39 -15.63
CA ASP A 4 18.78 -14.05 -15.70
C ASP A 4 17.50 -14.04 -16.55
N PHE A 5 17.44 -14.87 -17.60
CA PHE A 5 16.25 -15.00 -18.48
C PHE A 5 15.07 -15.70 -17.78
N LEU A 6 15.34 -16.68 -16.92
CA LEU A 6 14.30 -17.32 -16.11
C LEU A 6 13.72 -16.34 -15.08
N ASN A 7 14.52 -15.41 -14.57
CA ASN A 7 14.05 -14.38 -13.65
C ASN A 7 13.16 -13.33 -14.34
N GLU A 8 13.52 -12.85 -15.53
CA GLU A 8 12.69 -11.86 -16.25
C GLU A 8 11.34 -12.44 -16.68
N ALA A 9 11.32 -13.67 -17.21
CA ALA A 9 10.08 -14.34 -17.61
C ALA A 9 9.15 -14.58 -16.40
N VAL A 10 9.69 -15.00 -15.25
CA VAL A 10 8.93 -15.16 -14.01
C VAL A 10 8.46 -13.82 -13.45
N ILE A 11 9.26 -12.76 -13.55
CA ILE A 11 8.87 -11.39 -13.12
C ILE A 11 7.75 -10.84 -14.02
N ASP A 12 7.80 -11.06 -15.32
CA ASP A 12 6.75 -10.64 -16.25
C ASP A 12 5.48 -11.48 -16.11
N ASP A 13 5.60 -12.78 -15.81
CA ASP A 13 4.45 -13.63 -15.47
C ASP A 13 3.80 -13.19 -14.14
N ILE A 14 4.61 -12.79 -13.15
CA ILE A 14 4.14 -12.18 -11.91
C ILE A 14 3.43 -10.84 -12.20
N LYS A 15 3.91 -10.00 -13.12
CA LYS A 15 3.22 -8.72 -13.45
C LYS A 15 1.85 -8.92 -14.08
N LYS A 16 1.68 -9.97 -14.89
CA LYS A 16 0.39 -10.35 -15.49
C LYS A 16 -0.64 -10.79 -14.46
N ASP A 17 -0.23 -11.18 -13.26
CA ASP A 17 -1.12 -11.65 -12.20
C ASP A 17 -1.71 -10.53 -11.32
N TYR A 18 -1.42 -9.26 -11.62
CA TYR A 18 -1.91 -8.13 -10.83
C TYR A 18 -2.58 -7.06 -11.67
N PHE A 19 -3.67 -6.50 -11.16
CA PHE A 19 -4.16 -5.19 -11.59
C PHE A 19 -3.43 -4.12 -10.80
N ASN A 20 -2.66 -3.29 -11.49
CA ASN A 20 -1.90 -2.19 -10.89
C ASN A 20 -2.67 -0.89 -11.01
N PHE A 21 -2.79 -0.15 -9.91
CA PHE A 21 -3.60 1.06 -9.84
C PHE A 21 -3.08 2.03 -8.77
N PRO A 22 -3.39 3.33 -8.88
CA PRO A 22 -3.08 4.31 -7.85
C PRO A 22 -4.05 4.17 -6.67
N ILE A 23 -3.54 4.34 -5.45
CA ILE A 23 -4.31 4.09 -4.20
C ILE A 23 -5.64 4.85 -4.11
N VAL A 24 -5.75 5.99 -4.82
CA VAL A 24 -6.94 6.84 -4.85
C VAL A 24 -8.18 6.17 -5.43
N LEU A 25 -8.04 5.10 -6.21
CA LEU A 25 -9.18 4.31 -6.69
C LEU A 25 -9.86 3.46 -5.61
N LEU A 26 -9.35 3.47 -4.37
CA LEU A 26 -10.03 2.85 -3.21
C LEU A 26 -11.02 3.80 -2.52
N LYS A 27 -11.10 5.05 -2.96
CA LYS A 27 -12.01 6.02 -2.34
C LYS A 27 -13.44 5.49 -2.44
N GLU A 28 -14.16 5.53 -1.31
CA GLU A 28 -15.55 5.06 -1.18
C GLU A 28 -15.74 3.54 -1.37
N PHE A 29 -14.68 2.73 -1.25
CA PHE A 29 -14.78 1.26 -1.40
C PHE A 29 -15.74 0.59 -0.42
N LEU A 30 -15.93 1.13 0.80
CA LEU A 30 -16.89 0.58 1.75
C LEU A 30 -18.35 0.92 1.40
N ILE A 31 -18.56 1.92 0.55
CA ILE A 31 -19.88 2.36 0.07
C ILE A 31 -20.25 1.60 -1.21
N ASP A 32 -19.36 1.60 -2.20
CA ASP A 32 -19.54 0.89 -3.47
C ASP A 32 -18.24 0.19 -3.91
N ASP A 33 -18.07 -1.03 -3.40
CA ASP A 33 -16.92 -1.87 -3.76
C ASP A 33 -16.97 -2.33 -5.22
N ARG A 34 -18.16 -2.40 -5.84
CA ARG A 34 -18.29 -2.80 -7.25
C ARG A 34 -17.73 -1.76 -8.17
N GLU A 35 -18.09 -0.50 -7.95
CA GLU A 35 -17.60 0.61 -8.75
C GLU A 35 -16.09 0.78 -8.58
N CYS A 36 -15.57 0.68 -7.35
CA CYS A 36 -14.12 0.72 -7.11
C CYS A 36 -13.38 -0.42 -7.84
N LEU A 37 -13.90 -1.64 -7.78
CA LEU A 37 -13.28 -2.79 -8.45
C LEU A 37 -13.33 -2.65 -9.99
N ASN A 38 -14.44 -2.16 -10.55
CA ASN A 38 -14.55 -1.84 -11.98
C ASN A 38 -13.52 -0.77 -12.37
N ASN A 39 -13.39 0.31 -11.60
CA ASN A 39 -12.44 1.38 -11.86
C ASN A 39 -10.98 0.89 -11.79
N ILE A 40 -10.65 0.02 -10.83
CA ILE A 40 -9.34 -0.62 -10.75
C ILE A 40 -9.05 -1.45 -12.01
N PHE A 41 -10.03 -2.24 -12.46
CA PHE A 41 -9.90 -3.08 -13.64
C PHE A 41 -9.72 -2.23 -14.90
N ASP A 42 -10.63 -1.30 -15.15
CA ASP A 42 -10.62 -0.41 -16.32
C ASP A 42 -9.34 0.43 -16.39
N PHE A 43 -8.91 0.99 -15.26
CA PHE A 43 -7.63 1.71 -15.17
C PHE A 43 -6.45 0.79 -15.51
N ALA A 44 -6.40 -0.43 -14.99
CA ALA A 44 -5.30 -1.35 -15.25
C ALA A 44 -5.23 -1.78 -16.72
N ILE A 45 -6.37 -2.02 -17.36
CA ILE A 45 -6.48 -2.30 -18.79
C ILE A 45 -5.95 -1.11 -19.61
N TYR A 46 -6.47 0.10 -19.35
CA TYR A 46 -6.07 1.28 -20.09
C TYR A 46 -4.60 1.64 -19.86
N SER A 47 -4.12 1.57 -18.62
CA SER A 47 -2.71 1.85 -18.29
C SER A 47 -1.73 0.92 -19.02
N TYR A 48 -2.12 -0.35 -19.25
CA TYR A 48 -1.35 -1.26 -20.08
C TYR A 48 -1.36 -0.84 -21.55
N LEU A 49 -2.56 -0.58 -22.11
CA LEU A 49 -2.69 -0.12 -23.50
C LEU A 49 -1.95 1.18 -23.78
N ASN A 50 -2.00 2.14 -22.85
CA ASN A 50 -1.28 3.40 -22.97
C ASN A 50 0.24 3.19 -23.02
N LYS A 51 0.74 2.22 -22.24
CA LYS A 51 2.17 1.94 -22.15
C LYS A 51 2.71 1.17 -23.35
N GLU A 52 1.96 0.19 -23.86
CA GLU A 52 2.45 -0.73 -24.90
C GLU A 52 1.95 -0.37 -26.32
N TYR A 53 0.84 0.35 -26.43
CA TYR A 53 0.12 0.57 -27.70
C TYR A 53 -0.41 2.01 -27.88
N GLU A 54 0.15 2.98 -27.14
CA GLU A 54 -0.25 4.40 -27.22
C GLU A 54 -1.77 4.64 -27.09
N SER A 55 -2.44 3.78 -26.31
CA SER A 55 -3.89 3.83 -26.08
C SER A 55 -4.75 3.53 -27.31
N ASP A 56 -4.27 2.75 -28.27
CA ASP A 56 -5.11 2.30 -29.39
C ASP A 56 -6.18 1.29 -28.93
N PHE A 57 -7.46 1.69 -29.01
CA PHE A 57 -8.60 0.83 -28.70
C PHE A 57 -8.64 -0.44 -29.55
N SER A 58 -8.08 -0.43 -30.78
CA SER A 58 -8.01 -1.61 -31.64
C SER A 58 -7.24 -2.76 -30.98
N GLN A 59 -6.32 -2.43 -30.06
CA GLN A 59 -5.46 -3.37 -29.34
C GLN A 59 -6.06 -3.88 -28.02
N ILE A 60 -7.34 -3.59 -27.73
CA ILE A 60 -7.96 -4.02 -26.47
C ILE A 60 -7.95 -5.55 -26.25
N LYS A 61 -7.91 -6.33 -27.33
CA LYS A 61 -7.77 -7.79 -27.26
C LYS A 61 -6.38 -8.23 -26.78
N GLU A 62 -5.34 -7.44 -27.02
CA GLU A 62 -4.01 -7.69 -26.47
C GLU A 62 -4.00 -7.52 -24.95
N ALA A 63 -4.76 -6.54 -24.43
CA ALA A 63 -4.95 -6.41 -22.98
C ALA A 63 -5.70 -7.62 -22.38
N GLU A 64 -6.75 -8.13 -23.05
CA GLU A 64 -7.43 -9.36 -22.64
C GLU A 64 -6.46 -10.55 -22.58
N SER A 65 -5.60 -10.69 -23.59
CA SER A 65 -4.56 -11.73 -23.67
C SER A 65 -3.52 -11.58 -22.55
N PHE A 66 -2.99 -10.37 -22.36
CA PHE A 66 -1.97 -10.07 -21.34
C PHE A 66 -2.47 -10.37 -19.93
N PHE A 67 -3.68 -9.92 -19.59
CA PHE A 67 -4.27 -10.15 -18.28
C PHE A 67 -4.95 -11.51 -18.16
N GLY A 68 -5.18 -12.23 -19.26
CA GLY A 68 -5.92 -13.50 -19.26
C GLY A 68 -7.37 -13.32 -18.79
N VAL A 69 -8.05 -12.27 -19.25
CA VAL A 69 -9.42 -11.90 -18.84
C VAL A 69 -10.30 -11.60 -20.05
N THR A 70 -11.61 -11.58 -19.84
CA THR A 70 -12.59 -11.11 -20.83
C THR A 70 -13.19 -9.79 -20.36
N ILE A 71 -13.23 -8.80 -21.23
CA ILE A 71 -13.83 -7.49 -20.96
C ILE A 71 -15.27 -7.50 -21.47
N GLY A 72 -16.23 -7.36 -20.56
CA GLY A 72 -17.66 -7.43 -20.90
C GLY A 72 -18.10 -6.32 -21.86
N ASN A 73 -17.83 -5.06 -21.51
CA ASN A 73 -18.06 -3.92 -22.41
C ASN A 73 -16.75 -3.19 -22.69
N LYS A 74 -16.09 -3.64 -23.76
CA LYS A 74 -14.78 -3.16 -24.22
C LYS A 74 -14.71 -1.64 -24.35
N ARG A 75 -15.70 -1.04 -25.02
CA ARG A 75 -15.71 0.41 -25.25
C ARG A 75 -15.86 1.18 -23.95
N ARG A 76 -16.81 0.78 -23.10
CA ARG A 76 -17.03 1.39 -21.79
C ARG A 76 -15.78 1.29 -20.91
N SER A 77 -15.18 0.09 -20.79
CA SER A 77 -13.98 -0.12 -19.97
C SER A 77 -12.80 0.72 -20.45
N PHE A 78 -12.63 0.84 -21.76
CA PHE A 78 -11.59 1.69 -22.34
C PHE A 78 -11.83 3.18 -22.04
N ASP A 79 -13.03 3.68 -22.30
CA ASP A 79 -13.37 5.10 -22.11
C ASP A 79 -13.31 5.52 -20.62
N ASN A 80 -13.78 4.64 -19.73
CA ASN A 80 -13.68 4.85 -18.28
C ASN A 80 -12.22 4.81 -17.82
N GLY A 81 -11.46 3.78 -18.23
CA GLY A 81 -10.04 3.65 -17.91
C GLY A 81 -9.22 4.86 -18.38
N LYS A 82 -9.52 5.39 -19.58
CA LYS A 82 -8.93 6.63 -20.10
C LYS A 82 -9.23 7.82 -19.20
N THR A 83 -10.49 8.01 -18.86
CA THR A 83 -10.94 9.13 -18.02
C THR A 83 -10.26 9.07 -16.64
N LEU A 84 -10.18 7.88 -16.04
CA LEU A 84 -9.46 7.67 -14.78
C LEU A 84 -7.97 7.97 -14.93
N PHE A 85 -7.32 7.48 -15.99
CA PHE A 85 -5.90 7.70 -16.23
C PHE A 85 -5.55 9.18 -16.40
N GLU A 86 -6.36 9.93 -17.15
CA GLU A 86 -6.14 11.35 -17.43
C GLU A 86 -6.48 12.26 -16.23
N SER A 87 -7.43 11.86 -15.38
CA SER A 87 -7.88 12.65 -14.22
C SER A 87 -7.02 12.49 -12.98
N ILE A 88 -6.28 11.39 -12.87
CA ILE A 88 -5.49 11.07 -11.67
C ILE A 88 -4.11 11.73 -11.76
N PRO A 89 -3.71 12.53 -10.74
CA PRO A 89 -2.39 13.15 -10.70
C PRO A 89 -1.24 12.14 -10.77
N GLU A 90 -0.10 12.59 -11.30
CA GLU A 90 1.14 11.83 -11.28
C GLU A 90 1.71 11.66 -9.86
N ASN A 91 2.68 10.76 -9.71
CA ASN A 91 3.46 10.55 -8.48
C ASN A 91 2.67 10.10 -7.24
N LEU A 92 1.49 9.51 -7.46
CA LEU A 92 0.72 8.89 -6.39
C LEU A 92 1.26 7.51 -6.03
N PRO A 93 0.99 7.01 -4.81
CA PRO A 93 1.36 5.64 -4.45
C PRO A 93 0.57 4.62 -5.25
N PHE A 94 1.30 3.84 -6.05
CA PHE A 94 0.76 2.72 -6.81
C PHE A 94 0.82 1.41 -6.03
N ILE A 95 -0.15 0.55 -6.32
CA ILE A 95 -0.23 -0.79 -5.74
C ILE A 95 -0.84 -1.78 -6.74
N GLY A 96 -0.49 -3.06 -6.58
CA GLY A 96 -1.12 -4.16 -7.30
C GLY A 96 -1.98 -5.04 -6.39
N ILE A 97 -3.19 -5.36 -6.83
CA ILE A 97 -4.04 -6.43 -6.29
C ILE A 97 -3.94 -7.67 -7.19
N ARG A 98 -3.76 -8.85 -6.59
CA ARG A 98 -3.74 -10.11 -7.37
C ARG A 98 -5.08 -10.31 -8.04
N LYS A 99 -5.09 -10.78 -9.30
CA LYS A 99 -6.33 -11.07 -10.05
C LYS A 99 -7.23 -12.03 -9.30
N SER A 100 -6.67 -13.07 -8.67
CA SER A 100 -7.44 -14.03 -7.87
C SER A 100 -8.21 -13.37 -6.72
N ILE A 101 -7.58 -12.44 -6.01
CA ILE A 101 -8.20 -11.67 -4.92
C ILE A 101 -9.23 -10.69 -5.47
N TRP A 102 -8.91 -9.99 -6.56
CA TRP A 102 -9.84 -9.09 -7.23
C TRP A 102 -11.11 -9.85 -7.67
N PHE A 103 -10.98 -10.99 -8.35
CA PHE A 103 -12.11 -11.79 -8.81
C PHE A 103 -12.92 -12.40 -7.68
N ASP A 104 -12.27 -12.80 -6.59
CA ASP A 104 -12.96 -13.30 -5.40
C ASP A 104 -13.86 -12.21 -4.78
N TYR A 105 -13.35 -10.98 -4.62
CA TYR A 105 -14.16 -9.85 -4.14
C TYR A 105 -15.19 -9.40 -5.17
N TYR A 106 -14.90 -9.51 -6.47
CA TYR A 106 -15.82 -9.15 -7.55
C TYR A 106 -16.97 -10.14 -7.75
N LYS A 107 -16.75 -11.44 -7.53
CA LYS A 107 -17.76 -12.48 -7.81
C LYS A 107 -18.52 -12.91 -6.57
N ASN A 108 -17.86 -12.91 -5.41
CA ASN A 108 -18.45 -13.41 -4.17
C ASN A 108 -18.91 -12.27 -3.26
N GLN A 109 -19.97 -12.49 -2.49
CA GLN A 109 -20.38 -11.56 -1.45
C GLN A 109 -19.32 -11.54 -0.34
N LYS A 110 -18.91 -10.34 0.06
CA LYS A 110 -17.95 -10.12 1.16
C LYS A 110 -18.59 -9.35 2.28
N THR A 111 -18.29 -9.74 3.51
CA THR A 111 -18.69 -8.96 4.68
C THR A 111 -17.92 -7.64 4.71
N GLU A 112 -18.48 -6.63 5.37
CA GLU A 112 -17.81 -5.35 5.55
C GLU A 112 -16.42 -5.53 6.19
N TYR A 113 -16.31 -6.37 7.22
CA TYR A 113 -15.02 -6.67 7.84
C TYR A 113 -14.00 -7.28 6.85
N GLN A 114 -14.43 -8.16 5.94
CA GLN A 114 -13.55 -8.68 4.89
C GLN A 114 -13.11 -7.58 3.92
N LYS A 115 -13.97 -6.62 3.59
CA LYS A 115 -13.63 -5.44 2.79
C LYS A 115 -12.60 -4.56 3.50
N VAL A 116 -12.79 -4.29 4.79
CA VAL A 116 -11.84 -3.54 5.63
C VAL A 116 -10.48 -4.24 5.69
N VAL A 117 -10.45 -5.57 5.85
CA VAL A 117 -9.20 -6.34 5.85
C VAL A 117 -8.48 -6.26 4.51
N LEU A 118 -9.20 -6.28 3.39
CA LEU A 118 -8.60 -6.08 2.06
C LEU A 118 -7.99 -4.67 1.93
N LEU A 119 -8.75 -3.63 2.29
CA LEU A 119 -8.25 -2.25 2.28
C LEU A 119 -7.00 -2.12 3.16
N ALA A 120 -7.02 -2.74 4.34
CA ALA A 120 -5.91 -2.76 5.27
C ALA A 120 -4.65 -3.41 4.68
N PHE A 121 -4.81 -4.53 3.98
CA PHE A 121 -3.73 -5.21 3.27
C PHE A 121 -3.13 -4.34 2.15
N ILE A 122 -3.99 -3.80 1.28
CA ILE A 122 -3.57 -2.96 0.15
C ILE A 122 -2.87 -1.70 0.65
N ALA A 123 -3.39 -1.09 1.72
CA ALA A 123 -2.82 0.07 2.39
C ALA A 123 -1.40 -0.20 2.93
N ILE A 124 -1.17 -1.32 3.63
CA ILE A 124 0.18 -1.65 4.10
C ILE A 124 1.12 -1.88 2.91
N LYS A 125 0.67 -2.60 1.87
CA LYS A 125 1.50 -2.83 0.69
C LYS A 125 1.89 -1.52 0.00
N SER A 126 0.99 -0.55 -0.11
CA SER A 126 1.30 0.74 -0.73
C SER A 126 2.29 1.57 0.10
N ILE A 127 2.27 1.47 1.43
CA ILE A 127 3.24 2.12 2.32
C ILE A 127 4.62 1.45 2.23
N VAL A 128 4.67 0.12 2.19
CA VAL A 128 5.92 -0.65 2.04
C VAL A 128 6.52 -0.42 0.66
N GLY A 129 5.69 -0.47 -0.39
CA GLY A 129 6.10 -0.31 -1.78
C GLY A 129 7.22 -1.27 -2.17
N LYS A 130 8.31 -0.72 -2.73
CA LYS A 130 9.50 -1.49 -3.12
C LYS A 130 10.41 -1.89 -1.94
N LYS A 131 10.22 -1.29 -0.76
CA LYS A 131 11.10 -1.50 0.42
C LYS A 131 10.95 -2.92 0.97
N THR A 132 11.96 -3.39 1.70
CA THR A 132 11.90 -4.69 2.40
C THR A 132 11.01 -4.64 3.64
N HIS A 133 11.03 -3.51 4.33
CA HIS A 133 10.20 -3.22 5.50
C HIS A 133 10.01 -1.71 5.62
N CYS A 134 9.05 -1.29 6.43
CA CYS A 134 8.92 0.11 6.80
C CYS A 134 8.38 0.28 8.22
N LYS A 135 8.66 1.44 8.81
CA LYS A 135 7.96 1.91 10.00
C LYS A 135 6.80 2.80 9.57
N THR A 136 5.60 2.56 10.11
CA THR A 136 4.40 3.35 9.86
C THR A 136 3.63 3.61 11.16
N ASN A 137 2.48 4.26 11.07
CA ASN A 137 1.55 4.51 12.18
C ASN A 137 0.10 4.29 11.72
N ASN A 138 -0.84 4.23 12.67
CA ASN A 138 -2.25 3.97 12.35
C ASN A 138 -2.83 5.08 11.46
N LEU A 139 -2.51 6.36 11.69
CA LEU A 139 -3.10 7.45 10.92
C LEU A 139 -2.77 7.36 9.42
N LEU A 140 -1.50 7.14 9.07
CA LEU A 140 -1.09 6.91 7.68
C LEU A 140 -1.69 5.63 7.12
N TRP A 141 -1.74 4.56 7.92
CA TRP A 141 -2.32 3.29 7.48
C TRP A 141 -3.80 3.43 7.11
N TYR A 142 -4.61 4.03 7.97
CA TYR A 142 -6.03 4.27 7.70
C TYR A 142 -6.26 5.31 6.59
N SER A 143 -5.39 6.32 6.48
CA SER A 143 -5.43 7.25 5.34
C SER A 143 -5.31 6.49 4.02
N ARG A 144 -4.45 5.47 3.96
CA ARG A 144 -4.29 4.64 2.76
C ARG A 144 -5.45 3.68 2.54
N MET A 145 -6.10 3.20 3.60
CA MET A 145 -7.31 2.38 3.51
C MET A 145 -8.46 3.16 2.88
N GLU A 146 -8.57 4.45 3.20
CA GLU A 146 -9.53 5.40 2.63
C GLU A 146 -9.23 5.75 1.15
N GLY A 147 -8.05 5.37 0.64
CA GLY A 147 -7.58 5.78 -0.68
C GLY A 147 -6.83 7.12 -0.72
N ASN A 148 -6.54 7.74 0.43
CA ASN A 148 -5.80 9.01 0.44
C ASN A 148 -4.32 8.83 0.02
N SER A 149 -3.84 9.77 -0.80
CA SER A 149 -2.45 9.82 -1.26
C SER A 149 -1.46 10.31 -0.19
N HIS A 150 -1.97 10.99 0.83
CA HIS A 150 -1.21 11.52 1.96
C HIS A 150 -1.88 11.16 3.28
N THR A 151 -1.14 11.30 4.39
CA THR A 151 -1.70 11.15 5.73
C THR A 151 -2.72 12.27 5.98
N VAL A 152 -3.94 11.91 6.39
CA VAL A 152 -4.94 12.88 6.86
C VAL A 152 -4.43 13.59 8.11
N LYS A 153 -4.86 14.83 8.37
CA LYS A 153 -4.37 15.55 9.55
C LYS A 153 -5.02 15.03 10.82
N ASN A 154 -6.31 14.69 10.74
CA ASN A 154 -7.10 14.21 11.86
C ASN A 154 -7.97 13.01 11.47
N VAL A 155 -8.34 12.19 12.46
CA VAL A 155 -9.19 11.01 12.26
C VAL A 155 -10.58 11.39 11.71
N ASN A 156 -11.07 12.59 12.04
CA ASN A 156 -12.37 13.10 11.58
C ASN A 156 -12.42 13.38 10.07
N GLU A 157 -11.28 13.33 9.37
CA GLU A 157 -11.22 13.42 7.90
C GLU A 157 -11.44 12.05 7.23
N LEU A 158 -11.49 10.95 7.99
CA LEU A 158 -11.86 9.63 7.49
C LEU A 158 -13.38 9.52 7.35
N SER A 159 -13.82 8.69 6.42
CA SER A 159 -15.24 8.37 6.25
C SER A 159 -15.81 7.73 7.52
N PRO A 160 -17.10 7.94 7.85
CA PRO A 160 -17.76 7.29 8.99
C PRO A 160 -17.55 5.77 9.01
N GLU A 161 -17.69 5.13 7.85
CA GLU A 161 -17.57 3.70 7.60
C GLU A 161 -16.20 3.15 8.01
N LEU A 162 -15.13 3.93 7.77
CA LEU A 162 -13.78 3.54 8.14
C LEU A 162 -13.39 3.99 9.55
N SER A 163 -13.90 5.14 9.99
CA SER A 163 -13.58 5.75 11.28
C SER A 163 -13.99 4.88 12.47
N GLU A 164 -15.06 4.09 12.33
CA GLU A 164 -15.50 3.12 13.35
C GLU A 164 -14.42 2.09 13.68
N TYR A 165 -13.61 1.72 12.68
CA TYR A 165 -12.49 0.79 12.85
C TYR A 165 -11.24 1.48 13.44
N PHE A 166 -11.18 2.81 13.48
CA PHE A 166 -10.06 3.59 14.02
C PHE A 166 -10.03 3.58 15.56
N ASN A 167 -9.86 2.40 16.15
CA ASN A 167 -9.58 2.23 17.58
C ASN A 167 -8.61 1.07 17.80
N GLU A 168 -8.10 0.94 19.02
CA GLU A 168 -7.09 -0.06 19.35
C GLU A 168 -7.58 -1.49 19.13
N TYR A 169 -8.81 -1.78 19.56
CA TYR A 169 -9.40 -3.12 19.45
C TYR A 169 -9.53 -3.56 17.99
N HIS A 170 -10.19 -2.76 17.15
CA HIS A 170 -10.38 -3.07 15.73
C HIS A 170 -9.05 -3.08 14.98
N SER A 171 -8.16 -2.12 15.23
CA SER A 171 -6.82 -2.10 14.62
C SER A 171 -6.01 -3.35 14.96
N LYS A 172 -6.09 -3.84 16.20
CA LYS A 172 -5.44 -5.08 16.62
C LYS A 172 -6.07 -6.29 15.93
N LYS A 173 -7.40 -6.34 15.86
CA LYS A 173 -8.15 -7.42 15.21
C LYS A 173 -7.79 -7.53 13.71
N ILE A 174 -7.78 -6.40 13.00
CA ILE A 174 -7.38 -6.32 11.58
C ILE A 174 -5.91 -6.75 11.42
N LYS A 175 -4.99 -6.26 12.27
CA LYS A 175 -3.57 -6.67 12.19
C LYS A 175 -3.40 -8.18 12.41
N ASN A 176 -4.11 -8.77 13.36
CA ASN A 176 -4.06 -10.21 13.61
C ASN A 176 -4.53 -10.99 12.38
N GLU A 177 -5.62 -10.55 11.75
CA GLU A 177 -6.11 -11.15 10.50
C GLU A 177 -5.05 -11.10 9.40
N LEU A 178 -4.37 -9.96 9.23
CA LEU A 178 -3.30 -9.81 8.25
C LEU A 178 -2.08 -10.68 8.57
N ILE A 179 -1.74 -10.86 9.85
CA ILE A 179 -0.62 -11.71 10.29
C ILE A 179 -0.92 -13.18 9.97
N LEU A 180 -2.13 -13.64 10.31
CA LEU A 180 -2.54 -15.04 10.16
C LEU A 180 -2.76 -15.43 8.70
N ASN A 181 -3.48 -14.58 7.95
CA ASN A 181 -4.05 -14.97 6.66
C ASN A 181 -3.44 -14.24 5.45
N TRP A 182 -2.68 -13.16 5.68
CA TRP A 182 -2.10 -12.34 4.60
C TRP A 182 -0.57 -12.24 4.66
N ASN A 183 0.07 -13.10 5.46
CA ASN A 183 1.52 -13.20 5.62
C ASN A 183 2.20 -11.89 6.06
N LEU A 184 1.48 -11.02 6.78
CA LEU A 184 2.06 -9.79 7.32
C LEU A 184 3.00 -10.12 8.49
N LYS A 185 4.24 -9.61 8.45
CA LYS A 185 5.09 -9.54 9.64
C LYS A 185 4.92 -8.16 10.28
N HIS A 186 4.68 -8.16 11.58
CA HIS A 186 4.34 -6.96 12.35
C HIS A 186 5.13 -6.91 13.65
N TYR A 187 5.68 -5.73 13.99
CA TYR A 187 6.37 -5.50 15.26
C TYR A 187 6.08 -4.09 15.80
N ALA A 188 5.65 -4.00 17.06
CA ALA A 188 5.25 -2.73 17.68
C ALA A 188 5.74 -2.54 19.14
N TYR A 189 6.64 -3.40 19.63
CA TYR A 189 7.03 -3.39 21.04
C TYR A 189 7.86 -2.14 21.41
N TYR A 190 7.45 -1.43 22.46
CA TYR A 190 8.05 -0.15 22.94
C TYR A 190 8.37 0.86 21.82
N THR A 191 7.49 1.00 20.83
CA THR A 191 7.68 1.96 19.74
C THR A 191 6.40 2.71 19.44
N ARG A 192 6.50 4.02 19.17
CA ARG A 192 5.39 4.77 18.61
C ARG A 192 5.24 4.38 17.14
N GLY A 193 4.06 3.93 16.76
CA GLY A 193 3.80 3.31 15.45
C GLY A 193 4.17 1.84 15.45
N PHE A 194 4.41 1.27 14.27
CA PHE A 194 4.73 -0.15 14.13
C PHE A 194 5.55 -0.40 12.86
N TYR A 195 6.32 -1.48 12.87
CA TYR A 195 7.10 -1.96 11.74
C TYR A 195 6.34 -3.07 11.04
N VAL A 196 6.44 -3.09 9.71
CA VAL A 196 5.76 -4.07 8.85
C VAL A 196 6.66 -4.55 7.72
N SER A 197 6.48 -5.81 7.33
CA SER A 197 7.10 -6.41 6.15
C SER A 197 6.25 -7.56 5.60
N PHE A 198 6.33 -7.78 4.29
CA PHE A 198 5.84 -8.99 3.61
C PHE A 198 6.98 -9.89 3.08
N LYS A 199 8.23 -9.43 3.19
CA LYS A 199 9.41 -10.08 2.57
C LYS A 199 10.38 -10.68 3.60
N MET A 200 10.44 -10.08 4.79
CA MET A 200 11.39 -10.47 5.84
C MET A 200 10.78 -11.48 6.79
N THR A 201 11.63 -12.21 7.53
CA THR A 201 11.18 -12.97 8.69
C THR A 201 10.77 -12.02 9.83
N LEU A 202 10.04 -12.53 10.83
CA LEU A 202 9.71 -11.74 12.01
C LEU A 202 10.97 -11.35 12.79
N GLU A 203 11.93 -12.27 12.92
CA GLU A 203 13.19 -12.04 13.62
C GLU A 203 14.01 -10.92 12.96
N ASP A 204 14.16 -10.96 11.63
CA ASP A 204 14.88 -9.91 10.90
C ASP A 204 14.19 -8.55 11.03
N LEU A 205 12.86 -8.53 11.02
CA LEU A 205 12.09 -7.30 11.20
C LEU A 205 12.33 -6.69 12.60
N ILE A 206 12.35 -7.53 13.64
CA ILE A 206 12.65 -7.12 15.02
C ILE A 206 14.09 -6.62 15.10
N PHE A 207 15.04 -7.34 14.53
CA PHE A 207 16.44 -6.94 14.50
C PHE A 207 16.62 -5.56 13.86
N MET A 208 15.98 -5.31 12.70
CA MET A 208 16.04 -4.01 12.03
C MET A 208 15.40 -2.90 12.86
N ALA A 209 14.30 -3.17 13.57
CA ALA A 209 13.66 -2.21 14.46
C ALA A 209 14.55 -1.86 15.67
N GLU A 210 15.15 -2.86 16.33
CA GLU A 210 16.03 -2.64 17.48
C GLU A 210 17.37 -2.01 17.08
N LYS A 211 17.93 -2.37 15.92
CA LYS A 211 19.12 -1.70 15.33
C LYS A 211 18.87 -0.20 15.14
N ASN A 212 17.72 0.16 14.59
CA ASN A 212 17.32 1.56 14.41
C ASN A 212 17.12 2.27 15.76
N ARG A 213 16.55 1.59 16.76
CA ARG A 213 16.39 2.12 18.12
C ARG A 213 17.74 2.43 18.76
N LYS A 214 18.68 1.47 18.72
CA LYS A 214 20.05 1.64 19.24
C LYS A 214 20.75 2.82 18.58
N SER A 215 20.69 2.91 17.26
CA SER A 215 21.28 4.03 16.50
C SER A 215 20.71 5.38 16.96
N ARG A 216 19.38 5.49 17.13
CA ARG A 216 18.73 6.71 17.62
C ARG A 216 19.12 7.07 19.06
N LEU A 217 19.22 6.09 19.94
CA LEU A 217 19.68 6.28 21.32
C LEU A 217 21.11 6.83 21.35
N LEU A 218 22.02 6.23 20.60
CA LEU A 218 23.40 6.69 20.50
C LEU A 218 23.50 8.12 19.95
N LYS A 219 22.69 8.47 18.95
CA LYS A 219 22.61 9.85 18.43
C LYS A 219 22.18 10.84 19.52
N LYS A 220 21.15 10.48 20.30
CA LYS A 220 20.65 11.32 21.41
C LYS A 220 21.71 11.51 22.52
N VAL A 221 22.47 10.47 22.85
CA VAL A 221 23.58 10.56 23.82
C VAL A 221 24.61 11.58 23.34
N LYS A 222 25.06 11.49 22.08
CA LYS A 222 26.02 12.43 21.49
C LYS A 222 25.50 13.88 21.45
N GLU A 223 24.21 14.07 21.17
CA GLU A 223 23.59 15.40 21.18
C GLU A 223 23.56 15.99 22.60
N ASN A 224 23.25 15.16 23.60
CA ASN A 224 23.25 15.57 25.01
C ASN A 224 24.66 15.94 25.50
N GLU A 225 25.68 15.16 25.13
CA GLU A 225 27.09 15.44 25.44
C GLU A 225 27.52 16.79 24.84
N LYS A 226 27.23 17.04 23.56
CA LYS A 226 27.51 18.33 22.91
C LYS A 226 26.81 19.50 23.62
N ALA A 227 25.55 19.33 23.98
CA ALA A 227 24.80 20.35 24.72
C ALA A 227 25.38 20.59 26.11
N ALA A 228 25.84 19.53 26.80
CA ALA A 228 26.48 19.64 28.11
C ALA A 228 27.85 20.35 28.01
N ILE A 229 28.68 20.01 27.03
CA ILE A 229 29.95 20.68 26.75
C ILE A 229 29.72 22.17 26.48
N LYS A 230 28.74 22.52 25.62
CA LYS A 230 28.40 23.92 25.33
C LYS A 230 28.03 24.68 26.60
N ARG A 231 27.15 24.12 27.44
CA ARG A 231 26.77 24.73 28.73
C ARG A 231 27.97 24.91 29.67
N ALA A 232 28.89 23.95 29.70
CA ALA A 232 30.09 24.02 30.54
C ALA A 232 31.04 25.13 30.05
N ILE A 233 31.26 25.22 28.74
CA ILE A 233 32.05 26.28 28.10
C ILE A 233 31.42 27.66 28.38
N ASP A 234 30.12 27.81 28.14
CA ASP A 234 29.39 29.06 28.38
C ASP A 234 29.50 29.49 29.86
N ARG A 235 29.54 28.54 30.81
CA ARG A 235 29.74 28.81 32.23
C ARG A 235 31.16 29.29 32.52
N LEU A 236 32.15 28.75 31.83
CA LEU A 236 33.57 29.10 31.96
C LEU A 236 33.86 30.52 31.46
N TYR A 237 33.25 30.92 30.35
CA TYR A 237 33.42 32.25 29.73
C TYR A 237 32.45 33.33 30.24
N LYS A 238 31.54 32.98 31.16
CA LYS A 238 30.68 33.93 31.89
C LYS A 238 31.17 34.25 33.31
N MET A 239 32.27 33.63 33.75
CA MET A 239 33.07 34.09 34.90
C MET A 239 34.06 35.15 34.43
#